data_AF-A0A849Q3P4-F1
#
_entry.id   AF-A0A849Q3P4-F1
#
_cell.length_a   1.000
_cell.length_b   1.000
_cell.length_c   1.000
_cell.angle_alpha   90.00
_cell.angle_beta   90.00
_cell.angle_gamma   90.00
#
_symmetry.space_group_name_H-M   'P 1'
#
loop_
_entity.id
_entity.type
_entity.pdbx_description
1 polymer ?
#
loop_
_entity_poly.entity_id
_entity_poly.type
_entity_poly.pdbx_seq_one_letter_code
_entity_poly.pdbx_strand_id
1 'polypeptide(L)'
;MGPPVKRTPTTNVETRYYIDPQGNTSQRQVQVPDSPQPTRTAQPEYRYYRKPDGTVERRQVTPTPRPQPPQARVAPAAAPVAAPVAAPVAAAAMAPPAVRPSTQAQRPPLYSPRPPGQTQQLAPTPQPAPQYAQHPPPHTQRPPQRKAVKQPPRRGPRWTAKRVLKHVVVIAVIVLLLLWPTTIPTLQALVDTIITGQPSIQFFPESAEFTLQRVNTLSSNSGIEYHINISEPFNIPGIHELRGLTTSPNPTREFVYKEQSWMGWDGNIPRSGGTASITITYKMKLYSTTWDIDGDDSGSLSDVGAEYQKYLGDEWKITPSDPQVQALSKEIVGDETNVYEILLKIYLWLDDNLDYNTQRSSEPKSCSVTLADGNGDCDDQSILFASLARAAGVPVWLNLGIIYDPVRNYWGGHGWNNVYIPLKDGGHAIATVDIVNDQFLFRDPYHVSDYIDNGDGQDLRDYYTSWSYRYSSSPNGAPQVSSDEVYTILDIKTTGSIVYTKP
;
A
#
# COMPACT_ATOMS: atom_id res chain seq x y z
N MET A 1 38.25 21.16 8.67
CA MET A 1 37.84 20.30 7.55
C MET A 1 38.18 18.86 7.92
N GLY A 2 37.19 18.03 8.25
CA GLY A 2 37.40 16.58 8.38
C GLY A 2 37.23 15.90 7.02
N PRO A 3 37.70 14.64 6.85
CA PRO A 3 37.44 13.89 5.63
C PRO A 3 35.93 13.67 5.45
N PRO A 4 35.42 13.56 4.21
CA PRO A 4 34.01 13.29 4.00
C PRO A 4 33.65 11.93 4.59
N VAL A 5 32.64 11.92 5.47
CA VAL A 5 32.01 10.67 5.93
C VAL A 5 31.43 10.00 4.69
N LYS A 6 32.07 8.91 4.25
CA LYS A 6 31.48 8.04 3.23
C LYS A 6 30.14 7.57 3.79
N ARG A 7 29.05 7.85 3.07
CA ARG A 7 27.80 7.14 3.30
C ARG A 7 28.10 5.65 3.18
N THR A 8 27.92 4.91 4.27
CA THR A 8 27.83 3.45 4.20
C THR A 8 26.70 3.14 3.20
N PRO A 9 26.90 2.23 2.23
CA PRO A 9 25.78 1.74 1.45
C PRO A 9 24.72 1.21 2.42
N THR A 10 23.46 1.61 2.25
CA THR A 10 22.33 0.92 2.87
C THR A 10 22.25 -0.44 2.23
N THR A 11 22.92 -1.41 2.85
CA THR A 11 22.94 -2.79 2.38
C THR A 11 21.54 -3.35 2.53
N ASN A 12 20.90 -3.73 1.44
CA ASN A 12 19.58 -4.38 1.48
C ASN A 12 19.74 -5.70 2.24
N VAL A 13 19.22 -5.75 3.46
CA VAL A 13 19.17 -6.97 4.27
C VAL A 13 17.76 -7.52 4.16
N GLU A 14 17.63 -8.60 3.39
CA GLU A 14 16.40 -9.36 3.29
C GLU A 14 16.35 -10.34 4.47
N THR A 15 15.24 -10.34 5.20
CA THR A 15 14.97 -11.37 6.19
C THR A 15 14.37 -12.57 5.48
N ARG A 16 15.05 -13.72 5.54
CA ARG A 16 14.53 -14.98 5.01
C ARG A 16 14.16 -15.93 6.14
N TYR A 17 12.94 -16.47 6.06
CA TYR A 17 12.43 -17.48 6.98
C TYR A 17 12.61 -18.88 6.38
N TYR A 18 12.99 -19.83 7.22
CA TYR A 18 13.13 -21.24 6.87
C TYR A 18 12.31 -22.05 7.86
N ILE A 19 11.34 -22.82 7.35
CA ILE A 19 10.57 -23.79 8.13
C ILE A 19 11.22 -25.15 7.90
N ASP A 20 11.64 -25.82 8.98
CA ASP A 20 12.24 -27.16 8.90
C ASP A 20 11.17 -28.26 8.73
N PRO A 21 11.55 -29.52 8.41
CA PRO A 21 10.59 -30.62 8.27
C PRO A 21 9.83 -31.00 9.56
N GLN A 22 10.13 -30.37 10.69
CA GLN A 22 9.46 -30.52 11.99
C GLN A 22 8.55 -29.32 12.30
N GLY A 23 8.45 -28.33 11.41
CA GLY A 23 7.61 -27.14 11.57
C GLY A 23 8.29 -25.98 12.31
N ASN A 24 9.56 -26.10 12.71
CA ASN A 24 10.23 -25.02 13.42
C ASN A 24 10.65 -23.92 12.44
N THR A 25 10.28 -22.68 12.75
CA THR A 25 10.71 -21.51 11.98
C THR A 25 12.06 -21.00 12.49
N SER A 26 12.99 -20.76 11.57
CA SER A 26 14.25 -20.06 11.84
C SER A 26 14.42 -18.86 10.90
N GLN A 27 14.96 -17.77 11.42
CA GLN A 27 15.18 -16.52 10.69
C GLN A 27 16.66 -16.35 10.36
N ARG A 28 16.97 -15.90 9.13
CA ARG A 28 18.32 -15.45 8.78
C ARG A 28 18.29 -14.19 7.93
N GLN A 29 19.11 -13.21 8.33
CA GLN A 29 19.38 -12.03 7.53
C GLN A 29 20.34 -12.37 6.39
N VAL A 30 19.97 -12.02 5.16
CA VAL A 30 20.75 -12.24 3.94
C VAL A 30 20.92 -10.92 3.19
N GLN A 31 22.14 -10.65 2.76
CA GLN A 31 22.53 -9.38 2.16
C GLN A 31 22.41 -9.46 0.62
N VAL A 32 21.55 -8.62 0.03
CA VAL A 32 21.25 -8.63 -1.42
C VAL A 32 22.08 -7.55 -2.14
N PRO A 33 22.74 -7.86 -3.27
CA PRO A 33 23.46 -6.86 -4.06
C PRO A 33 22.53 -5.80 -4.68
N ASP A 34 22.95 -4.54 -4.69
CA ASP A 34 22.21 -3.45 -5.35
C ASP A 34 22.17 -3.63 -6.88
N SER A 35 20.96 -3.73 -7.44
CA SER A 35 20.73 -3.54 -8.87
C SER A 35 20.88 -2.06 -9.26
N PRO A 36 21.48 -1.72 -10.41
CA PRO A 36 21.72 -0.33 -10.80
C PRO A 36 20.41 0.43 -11.09
N GLN A 37 20.10 1.39 -10.23
CA GLN A 37 19.00 2.35 -10.41
C GLN A 37 19.22 3.25 -11.65
N PRO A 38 18.20 3.49 -12.49
CA PRO A 38 18.27 4.53 -13.52
C PRO A 38 18.27 5.92 -12.86
N THR A 39 19.21 6.79 -13.24
CA THR A 39 19.34 8.13 -12.68
C THR A 39 18.15 9.04 -13.03
N ARG A 40 17.21 9.21 -12.10
CA ARG A 40 16.13 10.18 -12.18
C ARG A 40 16.66 11.58 -11.88
N THR A 41 16.72 12.44 -12.89
CA THR A 41 16.98 13.88 -12.68
C THR A 41 15.84 14.50 -11.86
N ALA A 42 16.19 15.17 -10.76
CA ALA A 42 15.20 15.83 -9.91
C ALA A 42 14.52 16.98 -10.66
N GLN A 43 13.20 16.91 -10.77
CA GLN A 43 12.38 18.02 -11.26
C GLN A 43 12.27 19.09 -10.16
N PRO A 44 12.30 20.41 -10.49
CA PRO A 44 12.15 21.46 -9.49
C PRO A 44 10.73 21.49 -8.94
N GLU A 45 10.59 21.47 -7.61
CA GLU A 45 9.32 21.65 -6.93
C GLU A 45 8.86 23.12 -6.95
N TYR A 46 7.55 23.31 -7.17
CA TYR A 46 6.90 24.61 -7.14
C TYR A 46 5.75 24.59 -6.12
N ARG A 47 5.65 25.65 -5.31
CA ARG A 47 4.48 25.91 -4.46
C ARG A 47 3.70 27.11 -5.00
N TYR A 48 2.39 27.03 -4.85
CA TYR A 48 1.45 28.07 -5.26
C TYR A 48 0.98 28.81 -4.01
N TYR A 49 1.03 30.14 -4.06
CA TYR A 49 0.63 31.00 -2.95
C TYR A 49 -0.49 31.92 -3.40
N ARG A 50 -1.62 31.89 -2.69
CA ARG A 50 -2.74 32.80 -2.93
C ARG A 50 -2.49 34.12 -2.22
N LYS A 51 -2.55 35.23 -2.95
CA LYS A 51 -2.43 36.59 -2.41
C LYS A 51 -3.77 37.08 -1.84
N PRO A 52 -3.75 38.08 -0.96
CA PRO A 52 -4.98 38.71 -0.45
C PRO A 52 -5.88 39.32 -1.53
N ASP A 53 -5.33 39.65 -2.71
CA ASP A 53 -6.08 40.13 -3.89
C ASP A 53 -6.74 38.99 -4.70
N GLY A 54 -6.63 37.75 -4.24
CA GLY A 54 -7.19 36.55 -4.89
C GLY A 54 -6.31 35.95 -5.99
N THR A 55 -5.22 36.61 -6.41
CA THR A 55 -4.32 36.09 -7.45
C THR A 55 -3.38 35.01 -6.90
N VAL A 56 -2.92 34.09 -7.76
CA VAL A 56 -2.05 32.97 -7.37
C VAL A 56 -0.66 33.16 -7.98
N GLU A 57 0.38 33.10 -7.15
CA GLU A 57 1.78 33.19 -7.56
C GLU A 57 2.48 31.82 -7.43
N ARG A 58 3.15 31.37 -8.49
CA ARG A 58 3.98 30.15 -8.49
C ARG A 58 5.42 30.48 -8.12
N ARG A 59 5.95 29.90 -7.05
CA ARG A 59 7.37 30.03 -6.65
C ARG A 59 8.07 28.69 -6.66
N GLN A 60 9.30 28.66 -7.17
CA GLN A 60 10.18 27.50 -7.06
C GLN A 60 10.72 27.44 -5.64
N VAL A 61 10.67 26.27 -5.00
CA VAL A 61 11.17 26.09 -3.64
C VAL A 61 12.57 25.49 -3.70
N THR A 62 13.55 26.16 -3.09
CA THR A 62 14.86 25.56 -2.84
C THR A 62 14.79 24.80 -1.52
N PRO A 63 15.11 23.50 -1.46
CA PRO A 63 14.99 22.71 -0.24
C PRO A 63 16.02 23.16 0.82
N THR A 64 15.53 23.73 1.91
CA THR A 64 16.34 24.08 3.09
C THR A 64 16.62 22.82 3.93
N PRO A 65 17.86 22.57 4.37
CA PRO A 65 18.14 21.46 5.29
C PRO A 65 17.40 21.64 6.63
N ARG A 66 16.79 20.56 7.17
CA ARG A 66 16.23 20.57 8.53
C ARG A 66 17.35 20.83 9.56
N PRO A 67 17.11 21.60 10.63
CA PRO A 67 18.05 21.71 11.74
C PRO A 67 18.20 20.35 12.45
N GLN A 68 19.41 20.02 12.91
CA GLN A 68 19.65 18.81 13.70
C GLN A 68 19.09 18.96 15.12
N PRO A 69 18.54 17.89 15.73
CA PRO A 69 18.17 17.88 17.14
C PRO A 69 19.42 18.01 18.05
N PRO A 70 19.28 18.57 19.26
CA PRO A 70 20.40 18.76 20.17
C PRO A 70 20.98 17.43 20.67
N GLN A 71 22.30 17.34 20.73
CA GLN A 71 22.99 16.14 21.21
C GLN A 71 22.80 15.97 22.73
N ALA A 72 22.27 14.81 23.14
CA ALA A 72 22.13 14.45 24.55
C ALA A 72 23.51 14.28 25.22
N ARG A 73 23.67 14.79 26.44
CA ARG A 73 24.87 14.59 27.26
C ARG A 73 24.91 13.16 27.79
N VAL A 74 26.04 12.48 27.61
CA VAL A 74 26.30 11.15 28.19
C VAL A 74 26.53 11.29 29.71
N ALA A 75 25.79 10.51 30.51
CA ALA A 75 26.07 10.29 31.93
C ALA A 75 26.96 9.04 32.12
N PRO A 76 27.84 8.98 33.13
CA PRO A 76 28.78 7.87 33.31
C PRO A 76 28.12 6.60 33.84
N ALA A 77 28.71 5.45 33.50
CA ALA A 77 28.17 4.12 33.81
C ALA A 77 28.24 3.75 35.30
N ALA A 78 27.23 3.01 35.77
CA ALA A 78 27.23 2.36 37.08
C ALA A 78 27.85 0.95 37.01
N ALA A 79 28.50 0.52 38.09
CA ALA A 79 29.21 -0.75 38.18
C ALA A 79 28.27 -1.96 38.39
N PRO A 80 28.66 -3.18 37.97
CA PRO A 80 27.82 -4.38 38.11
C PRO A 80 27.79 -4.91 39.54
N VAL A 81 26.61 -5.37 39.99
CA VAL A 81 26.41 -6.10 41.25
C VAL A 81 26.53 -7.60 40.99
N ALA A 82 27.19 -8.33 41.90
CA ALA A 82 27.51 -9.74 41.75
C ALA A 82 26.33 -10.69 42.04
N ALA A 83 26.28 -11.82 41.33
CA ALA A 83 25.43 -12.97 41.65
C ALA A 83 26.20 -13.99 42.51
N PRO A 84 25.56 -14.68 43.48
CA PRO A 84 26.21 -15.67 44.33
C PRO A 84 26.38 -17.04 43.66
N VAL A 85 27.30 -17.84 44.22
CA VAL A 85 27.85 -19.08 43.67
C VAL A 85 27.10 -20.33 44.15
N ALA A 86 26.96 -21.33 43.27
CA ALA A 86 26.80 -22.74 43.66
C ALA A 86 27.55 -23.67 42.69
N ALA A 87 28.25 -24.66 43.23
CA ALA A 87 29.11 -25.63 42.54
C ALA A 87 29.45 -26.80 43.51
N PRO A 88 30.07 -27.92 43.10
CA PRO A 88 30.00 -28.64 41.81
C PRO A 88 29.79 -30.18 42.01
N VAL A 89 29.70 -30.94 40.91
CA VAL A 89 30.11 -32.37 40.88
C VAL A 89 30.86 -32.66 39.56
N ALA A 90 31.99 -33.37 39.64
CA ALA A 90 32.86 -33.78 38.52
C ALA A 90 32.45 -35.16 37.95
N ALA A 91 33.06 -35.82 36.94
CA ALA A 91 34.29 -35.69 36.16
C ALA A 91 34.04 -36.38 34.76
N ALA A 92 34.95 -36.62 33.80
CA ALA A 92 36.43 -36.58 33.74
C ALA A 92 36.97 -36.39 32.28
N ALA A 93 38.30 -36.28 32.18
CA ALA A 93 39.20 -36.18 31.02
C ALA A 93 38.96 -37.19 29.85
N MET A 94 39.50 -37.04 28.63
CA MET A 94 40.92 -36.84 28.27
C MET A 94 41.21 -36.20 26.89
N ALA A 95 42.42 -35.64 26.78
CA ALA A 95 43.20 -35.29 25.58
C ALA A 95 44.70 -35.52 25.96
N PRO A 96 45.75 -35.22 25.15
CA PRO A 96 45.82 -34.71 23.77
C PRO A 96 46.51 -35.76 22.84
N PRO A 97 47.68 -35.62 22.14
CA PRO A 97 48.65 -34.53 21.95
C PRO A 97 48.55 -33.83 20.57
N ALA A 98 49.56 -33.00 20.23
CA ALA A 98 49.72 -32.31 18.94
C ALA A 98 51.18 -32.40 18.45
N VAL A 99 51.44 -32.15 17.16
CA VAL A 99 52.80 -31.98 16.59
C VAL A 99 52.82 -30.81 15.58
N ARG A 100 53.91 -30.02 15.60
CA ARG A 100 54.31 -28.98 14.64
C ARG A 100 55.75 -29.30 14.14
N PRO A 101 56.41 -28.45 13.33
CA PRO A 101 56.12 -28.06 11.94
C PRO A 101 57.35 -28.34 11.02
N SER A 102 57.31 -27.98 9.73
CA SER A 102 58.53 -27.80 8.94
C SER A 102 58.43 -26.66 7.91
N THR A 103 59.59 -26.14 7.50
CA THR A 103 59.76 -24.89 6.75
C THR A 103 60.66 -25.08 5.53
N GLN A 104 60.36 -24.36 4.44
CA GLN A 104 61.24 -23.74 3.42
C GLN A 104 60.39 -23.49 2.14
N ALA A 105 60.19 -22.28 1.60
CA ALA A 105 61.11 -21.21 1.17
C ALA A 105 61.77 -21.47 -0.20
N GLN A 106 61.24 -20.86 -1.28
CA GLN A 106 61.94 -19.88 -2.14
C GLN A 106 61.03 -19.34 -3.27
N ARG A 107 61.56 -18.41 -4.09
CA ARG A 107 60.91 -17.38 -4.95
C ARG A 107 61.70 -17.33 -6.30
N PRO A 108 61.37 -16.51 -7.34
CA PRO A 108 60.21 -15.67 -7.63
C PRO A 108 59.70 -15.83 -9.12
N PRO A 109 59.50 -14.81 -10.02
CA PRO A 109 58.18 -14.64 -10.66
C PRO A 109 58.17 -14.41 -12.20
N LEU A 110 57.06 -14.70 -12.90
CA LEU A 110 56.85 -14.15 -14.26
C LEU A 110 55.39 -13.76 -14.58
N TYR A 111 55.26 -12.50 -15.02
CA TYR A 111 54.31 -11.93 -15.97
C TYR A 111 52.78 -11.91 -15.71
N SER A 112 52.27 -10.68 -15.60
CA SER A 112 50.91 -10.29 -15.99
C SER A 112 50.96 -9.47 -17.29
N PRO A 113 50.05 -9.65 -18.26
CA PRO A 113 49.78 -8.65 -19.30
C PRO A 113 48.67 -7.70 -18.85
N ARG A 114 48.92 -6.39 -18.91
CA ARG A 114 47.86 -5.35 -18.93
C ARG A 114 47.47 -5.04 -20.39
N PRO A 115 46.28 -4.46 -20.64
CA PRO A 115 45.71 -4.38 -21.99
C PRO A 115 46.28 -3.22 -22.83
N PRO A 116 46.13 -3.28 -24.17
CA PRO A 116 46.47 -2.17 -25.05
C PRO A 116 45.37 -1.10 -25.14
N GLY A 117 45.80 0.17 -25.13
CA GLY A 117 45.22 1.23 -25.97
C GLY A 117 43.85 1.80 -25.62
N GLN A 118 43.80 2.74 -24.65
CA GLN A 118 42.84 3.84 -24.75
C GLN A 118 43.42 4.95 -25.62
N THR A 119 42.86 5.16 -26.81
CA THR A 119 43.15 6.34 -27.63
C THR A 119 42.41 7.54 -27.05
N GLN A 120 43.14 8.57 -26.62
CA GLN A 120 42.54 9.81 -26.15
C GLN A 120 41.88 10.56 -27.31
N GLN A 121 40.56 10.67 -27.32
CA GLN A 121 39.88 11.74 -28.06
C GLN A 121 39.80 12.98 -27.17
N LEU A 122 40.52 14.02 -27.56
CA LEU A 122 40.50 15.34 -26.94
C LEU A 122 39.13 15.99 -27.14
N ALA A 123 38.50 16.41 -26.05
CA ALA A 123 37.33 17.29 -26.11
C ALA A 123 37.75 18.69 -26.61
N PRO A 124 36.98 19.34 -27.48
CA PRO A 124 37.30 20.68 -27.97
C PRO A 124 37.13 21.74 -26.87
N THR A 125 38.13 22.61 -26.75
CA THR A 125 38.15 23.77 -25.84
C THR A 125 37.01 24.75 -26.15
N PRO A 126 36.27 25.27 -25.14
CA PRO A 126 35.27 26.31 -25.39
C PRO A 126 35.93 27.63 -25.81
N GLN A 127 35.48 28.20 -26.94
CA GLN A 127 35.88 29.54 -27.36
C GLN A 127 35.20 30.63 -26.51
N PRO A 128 35.87 31.77 -26.25
CA PRO A 128 35.27 32.87 -25.50
C PRO A 128 34.24 33.63 -26.35
N ALA A 129 33.17 34.10 -25.70
CA ALA A 129 32.13 34.91 -26.33
C ALA A 129 32.66 36.32 -26.70
N PRO A 130 32.30 36.87 -27.88
CA PRO A 130 32.68 38.22 -28.26
C PRO A 130 31.92 39.26 -27.42
N GLN A 131 32.66 40.20 -26.83
CA GLN A 131 32.11 41.37 -26.17
C GLN A 131 31.51 42.34 -27.21
N TYR A 132 30.23 42.69 -27.06
CA TYR A 132 29.66 43.82 -27.79
C TYR A 132 29.90 45.11 -27.02
N ALA A 133 30.81 45.94 -27.55
CA ALA A 133 31.08 47.28 -27.03
C ALA A 133 29.89 48.22 -27.26
N GLN A 134 29.64 49.11 -26.29
CA GLN A 134 28.65 50.17 -26.41
C GLN A 134 29.17 51.30 -27.30
N HIS A 135 28.34 51.80 -28.22
CA HIS A 135 28.58 53.08 -28.91
C HIS A 135 27.31 53.94 -28.96
N PRO A 136 27.42 55.28 -28.87
CA PRO A 136 26.28 56.18 -28.67
C PRO A 136 25.53 56.52 -29.98
N PRO A 137 24.28 57.02 -29.88
CA PRO A 137 23.48 57.40 -31.04
C PRO A 137 23.86 58.80 -31.59
N PRO A 138 24.00 58.97 -32.91
CA PRO A 138 24.11 60.29 -33.54
C PRO A 138 22.74 60.88 -33.93
N HIS A 139 22.62 62.21 -33.88
CA HIS A 139 21.39 62.94 -34.14
C HIS A 139 21.13 63.22 -35.65
N THR A 140 19.92 62.86 -36.09
CA THR A 140 19.02 63.54 -37.06
C THR A 140 19.59 64.32 -38.27
N GLN A 141 19.12 63.96 -39.48
CA GLN A 141 18.48 64.90 -40.43
C GLN A 141 17.25 64.25 -41.10
N ARG A 142 16.26 65.07 -41.52
CA ARG A 142 14.93 64.62 -42.03
C ARG A 142 14.89 64.48 -43.57
N PRO A 143 14.26 63.42 -44.12
CA PRO A 143 13.71 63.41 -45.48
C PRO A 143 12.34 64.13 -45.57
N PRO A 144 11.87 64.53 -46.78
CA PRO A 144 10.68 65.37 -46.95
C PRO A 144 9.35 64.62 -46.77
N GLN A 145 8.32 65.35 -46.33
CA GLN A 145 6.98 64.81 -46.06
C GLN A 145 6.23 64.41 -47.34
N ARG A 146 5.83 63.13 -47.43
CA ARG A 146 4.82 62.66 -48.38
C ARG A 146 3.43 62.71 -47.71
N LYS A 147 2.44 63.33 -48.37
CA LYS A 147 1.10 63.53 -47.79
C LYS A 147 0.41 62.20 -47.46
N ALA A 148 -0.24 62.12 -46.30
CA ALA A 148 -0.91 60.92 -45.83
C ALA A 148 -2.21 60.63 -46.61
N VAL A 149 -2.30 59.43 -47.19
CA VAL A 149 -3.56 58.88 -47.71
C VAL A 149 -4.27 58.16 -46.57
N LYS A 150 -5.47 58.63 -46.18
CA LYS A 150 -6.30 57.94 -45.18
C LYS A 150 -6.77 56.60 -45.73
N GLN A 151 -6.30 55.49 -45.17
CA GLN A 151 -6.95 54.19 -45.39
C GLN A 151 -8.29 54.14 -44.63
N PRO A 152 -9.36 53.57 -45.20
CA PRO A 152 -10.61 53.37 -44.47
C PRO A 152 -10.44 52.29 -43.39
N PRO A 153 -11.20 52.37 -42.27
CA PRO A 153 -11.05 51.44 -41.16
C PRO A 153 -11.44 50.01 -41.56
N ARG A 154 -10.55 49.05 -41.29
CA ARG A 154 -10.84 47.61 -41.42
C ARG A 154 -12.00 47.25 -40.48
N ARG A 155 -13.17 46.93 -41.05
CA ARG A 155 -14.30 46.37 -40.29
C ARG A 155 -13.94 44.96 -39.82
N GLY A 156 -13.91 44.73 -38.51
CA GLY A 156 -13.78 43.39 -37.93
C GLY A 156 -14.98 42.49 -38.27
N PRO A 157 -14.87 41.16 -38.03
CA PRO A 157 -15.90 40.21 -38.42
C PRO A 157 -17.25 40.51 -37.76
N ARG A 158 -18.24 40.96 -38.56
CA ARG A 158 -19.61 41.17 -38.07
C ARG A 158 -20.22 39.81 -37.79
N TRP A 159 -20.40 39.48 -36.51
CA TRP A 159 -21.12 38.29 -36.08
C TRP A 159 -22.54 38.31 -36.66
N THR A 160 -22.87 37.32 -37.48
CA THR A 160 -24.21 37.19 -38.03
C THR A 160 -25.17 36.76 -36.92
N ALA A 161 -26.42 37.25 -36.96
CA ALA A 161 -27.44 36.90 -35.96
C ALA A 161 -27.61 35.38 -35.79
N LYS A 162 -27.43 34.61 -36.88
CA LYS A 162 -27.41 33.13 -36.84
C LYS A 162 -26.29 32.54 -35.97
N ARG A 163 -25.09 33.14 -35.93
CA ARG A 163 -24.02 32.69 -35.02
C ARG A 163 -24.32 33.06 -33.57
N VAL A 164 -24.82 34.27 -33.32
CA VAL A 164 -25.23 34.69 -31.96
C VAL A 164 -26.32 33.76 -31.43
N LEU A 165 -27.36 33.50 -32.22
CA LEU A 165 -28.44 32.57 -31.89
C LEU A 165 -27.91 31.16 -31.61
N LYS A 166 -26.97 30.64 -32.42
CA LYS A 166 -26.34 29.33 -32.16
C LYS A 166 -25.63 29.29 -30.79
N HIS A 167 -24.96 30.37 -30.38
CA HIS A 167 -24.27 30.41 -29.09
C HIS A 167 -25.28 30.55 -27.93
N VAL A 168 -26.33 31.35 -28.10
CA VAL A 168 -27.43 31.45 -27.11
C VAL A 168 -28.12 30.10 -26.92
N VAL A 169 -28.39 29.34 -28.00
CA VAL A 169 -28.98 28.00 -27.91
C VAL A 169 -28.02 27.00 -27.24
N VAL A 170 -26.72 27.02 -27.56
CA VAL A 170 -25.73 26.15 -26.90
C VAL A 170 -25.63 26.48 -25.40
N ILE A 171 -25.60 27.76 -25.03
CA ILE A 171 -25.60 28.19 -23.62
C ILE A 171 -26.91 27.77 -22.93
N ALA A 172 -28.07 27.94 -23.57
CA ALA A 172 -29.35 27.52 -23.01
C ALA A 172 -29.42 26.00 -22.81
N VAL A 173 -28.89 25.19 -23.73
CA VAL A 173 -28.78 23.73 -23.56
C VAL A 173 -27.83 23.39 -22.42
N ILE A 174 -26.66 24.03 -22.31
CA ILE A 174 -25.74 23.80 -21.18
C ILE A 174 -26.40 24.17 -19.84
N VAL A 175 -27.12 25.28 -19.77
CA VAL A 175 -27.88 25.67 -18.57
C VAL A 175 -29.00 24.67 -18.26
N LEU A 176 -29.72 24.16 -19.27
CA LEU A 176 -30.75 23.13 -19.09
C LEU A 176 -30.15 21.79 -18.61
N LEU A 177 -28.97 21.43 -19.12
CA LEU A 177 -28.22 20.24 -18.72
C LEU A 177 -27.65 20.37 -17.30
N LEU A 178 -27.30 21.58 -16.84
CA LEU A 178 -26.84 21.83 -15.46
C LEU A 178 -28.01 21.92 -14.47
N LEU A 179 -29.19 22.31 -14.92
CA LEU A 179 -30.43 22.37 -14.15
C LEU A 179 -31.30 21.10 -14.28
N TRP A 180 -30.74 19.99 -14.80
CA TRP A 180 -31.46 18.73 -14.89
C TRP A 180 -31.53 18.07 -13.50
N PRO A 181 -32.62 17.37 -13.11
CA PRO A 181 -32.74 16.79 -11.78
C PRO A 181 -31.63 15.80 -11.39
N THR A 182 -30.94 15.20 -12.36
CA THR A 182 -29.79 14.32 -12.15
C THR A 182 -28.44 15.06 -11.99
N THR A 183 -28.37 16.32 -12.38
CA THR A 183 -27.15 17.16 -12.26
C THR A 183 -27.20 18.14 -11.09
N ILE A 184 -28.40 18.42 -10.54
CA ILE A 184 -28.54 19.27 -9.36
C ILE A 184 -27.84 18.67 -8.12
N PRO A 185 -27.96 17.36 -7.79
CA PRO A 185 -27.27 16.76 -6.65
C PRO A 185 -25.74 16.83 -6.78
N THR A 186 -25.21 16.55 -7.98
CA THR A 186 -23.77 16.64 -8.26
C THR A 186 -23.26 18.08 -8.25
N LEU A 187 -24.09 19.06 -8.63
CA LEU A 187 -23.73 20.47 -8.56
C LEU A 187 -23.77 21.01 -7.12
N GLN A 188 -24.72 20.59 -6.29
CA GLN A 188 -24.75 20.94 -4.86
C GLN A 188 -23.57 20.29 -4.12
N ALA A 189 -23.35 18.99 -4.32
CA ALA A 189 -22.17 18.28 -3.82
C ALA A 189 -20.85 19.01 -4.15
N LEU A 190 -20.66 19.38 -5.42
CA LEU A 190 -19.48 20.11 -5.88
C LEU A 190 -19.38 21.51 -5.25
N VAL A 191 -20.51 22.21 -5.08
CA VAL A 191 -20.58 23.53 -4.43
C VAL A 191 -20.23 23.43 -2.94
N ASP A 192 -20.73 22.42 -2.24
CA ASP A 192 -20.43 22.18 -0.84
C ASP A 192 -18.94 21.84 -0.66
N THR A 193 -18.39 20.88 -1.42
CA THR A 193 -16.93 20.60 -1.43
C THR A 193 -16.08 21.86 -1.72
N ILE A 194 -16.54 22.77 -2.59
CA ILE A 194 -15.86 24.04 -2.91
C ILE A 194 -15.99 25.10 -1.79
N ILE A 195 -17.05 25.06 -0.99
CA ILE A 195 -17.36 26.04 0.06
C ILE A 195 -16.82 25.61 1.43
N THR A 196 -17.02 24.36 1.83
CA THR A 196 -16.68 23.83 3.16
C THR A 196 -15.26 23.28 3.25
N GLY A 197 -14.75 22.75 2.14
CA GLY A 197 -13.39 22.20 2.01
C GLY A 197 -13.24 20.69 2.27
N GLN A 198 -14.30 19.99 2.72
CA GLN A 198 -14.50 18.52 2.85
C GLN A 198 -16.03 18.29 3.08
N PRO A 199 -16.64 17.13 2.76
CA PRO A 199 -16.02 15.86 2.37
C PRO A 199 -15.98 15.59 0.85
N SER A 200 -15.24 14.54 0.48
CA SER A 200 -15.24 13.94 -0.86
C SER A 200 -16.50 13.10 -1.09
N ILE A 201 -17.50 13.68 -1.76
CA ILE A 201 -18.69 12.92 -2.17
C ILE A 201 -18.29 11.92 -3.28
N GLN A 202 -18.45 10.63 -2.99
CA GLN A 202 -18.09 9.52 -3.87
C GLN A 202 -19.34 8.89 -4.48
N PHE A 203 -19.21 8.36 -5.69
CA PHE A 203 -20.29 7.70 -6.42
C PHE A 203 -19.91 6.25 -6.71
N PHE A 204 -20.65 5.33 -6.12
CA PHE A 204 -20.50 3.90 -6.34
C PHE A 204 -21.77 3.35 -7.02
N PRO A 205 -21.71 2.27 -7.79
CA PRO A 205 -22.93 1.62 -8.26
C PRO A 205 -23.62 0.88 -7.11
N GLU A 206 -24.92 0.65 -7.20
CA GLU A 206 -25.64 -0.18 -6.21
C GLU A 206 -25.19 -1.65 -6.28
N SER A 207 -24.80 -2.12 -7.46
CA SER A 207 -24.19 -3.45 -7.64
C SER A 207 -23.25 -3.50 -8.85
N ALA A 208 -22.30 -4.44 -8.80
CA ALA A 208 -21.42 -4.80 -9.90
C ALA A 208 -21.48 -6.32 -10.13
N GLU A 209 -21.77 -6.72 -11.36
CA GLU A 209 -21.68 -8.10 -11.82
C GLU A 209 -20.43 -8.24 -12.67
N PHE A 210 -19.55 -9.20 -12.38
CA PHE A 210 -18.32 -9.41 -13.14
C PHE A 210 -18.03 -10.89 -13.39
N THR A 211 -17.32 -11.12 -14.50
CA THR A 211 -16.56 -12.35 -14.72
C THR A 211 -15.09 -12.02 -14.54
N LEU A 212 -14.50 -12.51 -13.44
CA LEU A 212 -13.10 -12.31 -13.08
C LEU A 212 -12.32 -13.60 -13.28
N GLN A 213 -11.14 -13.52 -13.88
CA GLN A 213 -10.20 -14.61 -13.99
C GLN A 213 -8.95 -14.33 -13.14
N ARG A 214 -8.67 -15.19 -12.16
CA ARG A 214 -7.46 -15.22 -11.33
C ARG A 214 -6.53 -16.30 -11.84
N VAL A 215 -5.30 -15.95 -12.16
CA VAL A 215 -4.27 -16.88 -12.63
C VAL A 215 -3.13 -16.89 -11.61
N ASN A 216 -2.99 -18.00 -10.89
CA ASN A 216 -1.87 -18.27 -9.99
C ASN A 216 -0.79 -19.02 -10.76
N THR A 217 0.44 -18.51 -10.74
CA THR A 217 1.56 -19.07 -11.50
C THR A 217 2.76 -19.28 -10.59
N LEU A 218 3.13 -20.54 -10.35
CA LEU A 218 4.32 -20.92 -9.60
C LEU A 218 5.43 -21.37 -10.56
N SER A 219 6.58 -20.70 -10.51
CA SER A 219 7.74 -21.03 -11.35
C SER A 219 8.93 -21.44 -10.49
N SER A 220 9.69 -22.45 -10.95
CA SER A 220 10.91 -22.92 -10.29
C SER A 220 12.00 -23.23 -11.31
N ASN A 221 13.25 -22.91 -10.98
CA ASN A 221 14.41 -23.27 -11.80
C ASN A 221 14.90 -24.73 -11.63
N SER A 222 14.25 -25.49 -10.74
CA SER A 222 14.64 -26.86 -10.36
C SER A 222 13.41 -27.65 -9.88
N GLY A 223 13.60 -28.94 -9.60
CA GLY A 223 12.51 -29.84 -9.24
C GLY A 223 11.93 -29.57 -7.86
N ILE A 224 10.62 -29.30 -7.80
CA ILE A 224 9.87 -29.11 -6.56
C ILE A 224 8.54 -29.89 -6.60
N GLU A 225 8.14 -30.43 -5.45
CA GLU A 225 6.75 -30.77 -5.14
C GLU A 225 6.10 -29.51 -4.56
N TYR A 226 4.90 -29.14 -5.01
CA TYR A 226 4.22 -27.93 -4.54
C TYR A 226 2.80 -28.21 -4.06
N HIS A 227 2.34 -27.36 -3.15
CA HIS A 227 0.97 -27.28 -2.68
C HIS A 227 0.52 -25.82 -2.83
N ILE A 228 -0.58 -25.57 -3.53
CA ILE A 228 -1.23 -24.25 -3.61
C ILE A 228 -2.62 -24.40 -2.98
N ASN A 229 -2.98 -23.48 -2.08
CA ASN A 229 -4.28 -23.39 -1.41
C ASN A 229 -4.89 -22.02 -1.74
N ILE A 230 -6.11 -22.03 -2.27
CA ILE A 230 -6.89 -20.81 -2.49
C ILE A 230 -8.27 -21.06 -1.89
N SER A 231 -8.80 -20.10 -1.15
CA SER A 231 -10.13 -20.20 -0.57
C SER A 231 -11.19 -20.38 -1.65
N GLU A 232 -12.23 -21.15 -1.33
CA GLU A 232 -13.42 -21.20 -2.17
C GLU A 232 -14.19 -19.88 -2.02
N PRO A 233 -14.61 -19.22 -3.11
CA PRO A 233 -15.45 -18.04 -3.04
C PRO A 233 -16.81 -18.41 -2.42
N PHE A 234 -17.33 -17.56 -1.55
CA PHE A 234 -18.54 -17.85 -0.78
C PHE A 234 -19.59 -16.74 -0.92
N ASN A 235 -20.83 -17.05 -0.53
CA ASN A 235 -21.91 -16.07 -0.48
C ASN A 235 -21.90 -15.36 0.88
N ILE A 236 -22.10 -14.05 0.86
CA ILE A 236 -22.31 -13.21 2.04
C ILE A 236 -23.66 -12.52 1.83
N PRO A 237 -24.70 -12.82 2.62
CA PRO A 237 -26.04 -12.29 2.39
C PRO A 237 -26.06 -10.77 2.23
N GLY A 238 -26.61 -10.29 1.11
CA GLY A 238 -26.68 -8.86 0.79
C GLY A 238 -25.39 -8.22 0.28
N ILE A 239 -24.25 -8.91 0.29
CA ILE A 239 -22.92 -8.36 -0.06
C ILE A 239 -22.28 -9.12 -1.24
N HIS A 240 -22.26 -10.45 -1.19
CA HIS A 240 -21.69 -11.33 -2.22
C HIS A 240 -22.72 -12.35 -2.73
N GLU A 241 -22.82 -12.48 -4.05
CA GLU A 241 -23.63 -13.49 -4.71
C GLU A 241 -22.81 -14.22 -5.80
N LEU A 242 -22.29 -15.40 -5.48
CA LEU A 242 -21.59 -16.28 -6.41
C LEU A 242 -22.56 -16.88 -7.42
N ARG A 243 -22.34 -16.60 -8.70
CA ARG A 243 -23.13 -17.08 -9.84
C ARG A 243 -22.49 -18.26 -10.58
N GLY A 244 -21.19 -18.47 -10.40
CA GLY A 244 -20.48 -19.59 -10.99
C GLY A 244 -18.99 -19.56 -10.68
N LEU A 245 -18.41 -20.75 -10.63
CA LEU A 245 -16.99 -20.99 -10.39
C LEU A 245 -16.51 -22.04 -11.40
N THR A 246 -15.41 -21.79 -12.09
CA THR A 246 -14.71 -22.79 -12.88
C THR A 246 -13.21 -22.71 -12.65
N THR A 247 -12.55 -23.86 -12.65
CA THR A 247 -11.10 -23.99 -12.39
C THR A 247 -10.43 -24.75 -13.52
N SER A 248 -9.13 -24.49 -13.73
CA SER A 248 -8.30 -25.21 -14.70
C SER A 248 -6.82 -25.17 -14.28
N PRO A 249 -6.20 -26.31 -13.92
CA PRO A 249 -6.84 -27.62 -13.73
C PRO A 249 -7.85 -27.59 -12.57
N ASN A 250 -8.71 -28.61 -12.48
CA ASN A 250 -9.55 -28.83 -11.30
C ASN A 250 -8.67 -29.01 -10.04
N PRO A 251 -9.18 -28.69 -8.82
CA PRO A 251 -8.46 -28.95 -7.58
C PRO A 251 -8.09 -30.43 -7.45
N THR A 252 -6.94 -30.72 -6.84
CA THR A 252 -6.58 -32.09 -6.42
C THR A 252 -7.25 -32.46 -5.11
N ARG A 253 -7.64 -31.47 -4.31
CA ARG A 253 -8.42 -31.60 -3.07
C ARG A 253 -9.36 -30.41 -2.90
N GLU A 254 -10.46 -30.67 -2.21
CA GLU A 254 -11.34 -29.66 -1.63
C GLU A 254 -11.47 -30.00 -0.15
N PHE A 255 -11.36 -29.01 0.74
CA PHE A 255 -11.34 -29.24 2.18
C PHE A 255 -11.89 -28.04 2.94
N VAL A 256 -12.50 -28.29 4.10
CA VAL A 256 -12.87 -27.23 5.04
C VAL A 256 -11.76 -27.08 6.06
N TYR A 257 -11.24 -25.86 6.20
CA TYR A 257 -10.28 -25.48 7.24
C TYR A 257 -10.91 -24.38 8.09
N LYS A 258 -11.12 -24.69 9.38
CA LYS A 258 -11.45 -23.71 10.43
C LYS A 258 -12.58 -22.74 10.04
N GLU A 259 -13.71 -23.32 9.61
CA GLU A 259 -14.97 -22.67 9.17
C GLU A 259 -15.03 -22.22 7.70
N GLN A 260 -13.92 -22.24 6.95
CA GLN A 260 -13.91 -21.86 5.53
C GLN A 260 -13.58 -23.04 4.58
N SER A 261 -14.21 -23.07 3.40
CA SER A 261 -13.86 -24.00 2.31
C SER A 261 -12.63 -23.54 1.52
N TRP A 262 -11.80 -24.49 1.11
CA TRP A 262 -10.56 -24.28 0.36
C TRP A 262 -10.42 -25.27 -0.79
N MET A 263 -9.91 -24.77 -1.92
CA MET A 263 -9.45 -25.55 -3.05
C MET A 263 -7.93 -25.71 -2.96
N GLY A 264 -7.45 -26.94 -3.12
CA GLY A 264 -6.03 -27.25 -3.10
C GLY A 264 -5.55 -27.88 -4.40
N TRP A 265 -4.36 -27.50 -4.84
CA TRP A 265 -3.68 -28.09 -5.99
C TRP A 265 -2.30 -28.59 -5.58
N ASP A 266 -2.09 -29.89 -5.77
CA ASP A 266 -0.81 -30.58 -5.62
C ASP A 266 -0.19 -30.81 -6.99
N GLY A 267 1.13 -30.68 -7.07
CA GLY A 267 1.82 -31.02 -8.30
C GLY A 267 3.33 -31.01 -8.15
N ASN A 268 4.00 -31.21 -9.29
CA ASN A 268 5.45 -31.28 -9.35
C ASN A 268 5.96 -30.47 -10.54
N ILE A 269 6.93 -29.58 -10.30
CA ILE A 269 7.75 -29.00 -11.35
C ILE A 269 8.97 -29.91 -11.54
N PRO A 270 9.34 -30.31 -12.77
CA PRO A 270 10.43 -31.25 -13.01
C PRO A 270 11.82 -30.66 -12.71
N ARG A 271 12.83 -31.52 -12.59
CA ARG A 271 14.24 -31.12 -12.31
C ARG A 271 14.86 -30.17 -13.33
N SER A 272 14.31 -30.07 -14.54
CA SER A 272 14.66 -29.07 -15.55
C SER A 272 14.22 -27.64 -15.21
N GLY A 273 13.45 -27.47 -14.14
CA GLY A 273 12.64 -26.28 -13.92
C GLY A 273 11.40 -26.26 -14.81
N GLY A 274 10.57 -25.23 -14.63
CA GLY A 274 9.31 -25.02 -15.33
C GLY A 274 8.34 -24.18 -14.52
N THR A 275 7.07 -24.23 -14.92
CA THR A 275 5.99 -23.43 -14.38
C THR A 275 4.73 -24.28 -14.24
N ALA A 276 4.00 -24.11 -13.13
CA ALA A 276 2.65 -24.59 -12.94
C ALA A 276 1.71 -23.38 -12.87
N SER A 277 0.57 -23.45 -13.55
CA SER A 277 -0.44 -22.37 -13.52
C SER A 277 -1.82 -22.94 -13.22
N ILE A 278 -2.56 -22.24 -12.38
CA ILE A 278 -3.94 -22.51 -11.99
C ILE A 278 -4.76 -21.30 -12.41
N THR A 279 -5.81 -21.53 -13.19
CA THR A 279 -6.79 -20.52 -13.58
C THR A 279 -8.08 -20.76 -12.81
N ILE A 280 -8.56 -19.75 -12.10
CA ILE A 280 -9.88 -19.73 -11.46
C ILE A 280 -10.69 -18.64 -12.16
N THR A 281 -11.92 -18.94 -12.57
CA THR A 281 -12.84 -17.96 -13.14
C THR A 281 -14.09 -17.88 -12.27
N TYR A 282 -14.27 -16.71 -11.67
CA TYR A 282 -15.40 -16.34 -10.83
C TYR A 282 -16.45 -15.62 -11.68
N LYS A 283 -17.71 -15.94 -11.46
CA LYS A 283 -18.84 -15.09 -11.85
C LYS A 283 -19.53 -14.67 -10.57
N MET A 284 -19.49 -13.39 -10.24
CA MET A 284 -20.05 -12.87 -8.99
C MET A 284 -20.87 -11.62 -9.28
N LYS A 285 -21.88 -11.40 -8.45
CA LYS A 285 -22.54 -10.13 -8.31
C LYS A 285 -22.36 -9.62 -6.89
N LEU A 286 -21.80 -8.43 -6.76
CA LEU A 286 -21.57 -7.76 -5.49
C LEU A 286 -22.50 -6.56 -5.36
N TYR A 287 -22.76 -6.15 -4.14
CA TYR A 287 -23.70 -5.08 -3.80
C TYR A 287 -23.03 -4.05 -2.89
N SER A 288 -23.28 -2.77 -3.15
CA SER A 288 -22.94 -1.71 -2.19
C SER A 288 -23.77 -1.90 -0.93
N THR A 289 -23.13 -1.81 0.23
CA THR A 289 -23.78 -1.93 1.53
C THR A 289 -23.42 -0.72 2.38
N THR A 290 -24.42 -0.15 3.04
CA THR A 290 -24.29 0.95 3.99
C THR A 290 -24.91 0.52 5.29
N TRP A 291 -24.17 0.64 6.37
CA TRP A 291 -24.70 0.44 7.73
C TRP A 291 -25.07 1.81 8.26
N ASP A 292 -26.33 2.18 8.07
CA ASP A 292 -26.94 3.41 8.58
C ASP A 292 -27.11 3.25 10.10
N ILE A 293 -26.03 3.55 10.83
CA ILE A 293 -25.85 3.38 12.27
C ILE A 293 -25.04 4.59 12.75
N ASP A 294 -25.50 5.26 13.79
CA ASP A 294 -24.74 6.32 14.47
C ASP A 294 -24.59 6.06 16.00
N GLY A 295 -24.12 7.05 16.75
CA GLY A 295 -24.00 6.99 18.21
C GLY A 295 -25.35 6.90 18.94
N ASP A 296 -26.45 7.35 18.32
CA ASP A 296 -27.80 7.21 18.85
C ASP A 296 -28.39 5.81 18.63
N ASP A 297 -27.93 5.06 17.63
CA ASP A 297 -28.25 3.63 17.45
C ASP A 297 -27.33 2.70 18.26
N SER A 298 -26.05 3.04 18.36
CA SER A 298 -25.01 2.18 18.93
C SER A 298 -25.13 1.96 20.43
N GLY A 299 -25.00 0.70 20.84
CA GLY A 299 -24.76 0.29 22.23
C GLY A 299 -23.35 0.62 22.70
N SER A 300 -23.01 0.09 23.87
CA SER A 300 -21.77 0.36 24.60
C SER A 300 -20.84 -0.86 24.68
N LEU A 301 -19.62 -0.65 25.17
CA LEU A 301 -18.65 -1.72 25.46
C LEU A 301 -19.20 -2.85 26.37
N SER A 302 -20.17 -2.55 27.26
CA SER A 302 -20.79 -3.59 28.10
C SER A 302 -21.82 -4.45 27.37
N ASP A 303 -22.23 -4.05 26.17
CA ASP A 303 -23.21 -4.75 25.34
C ASP A 303 -22.56 -5.69 24.31
N VAL A 304 -21.22 -5.84 24.36
CA VAL A 304 -20.46 -6.74 23.48
C VAL A 304 -20.78 -8.21 23.75
N GLY A 305 -21.35 -8.88 22.74
CA GLY A 305 -21.70 -10.30 22.78
C GLY A 305 -20.50 -11.21 23.11
N ALA A 306 -20.75 -12.23 23.94
CA ALA A 306 -19.72 -13.15 24.45
C ALA A 306 -19.00 -13.91 23.32
N GLU A 307 -19.72 -14.20 22.23
CA GLU A 307 -19.22 -14.87 21.03
C GLU A 307 -18.21 -14.04 20.23
N TYR A 308 -18.18 -12.72 20.41
CA TYR A 308 -17.25 -11.80 19.76
C TYR A 308 -16.03 -11.45 20.62
N GLN A 309 -16.01 -11.82 21.91
CA GLN A 309 -14.87 -11.53 22.80
C GLN A 309 -13.55 -12.20 22.36
N LYS A 310 -13.62 -13.26 21.53
CA LYS A 310 -12.41 -13.86 20.92
C LYS A 310 -11.61 -12.84 20.09
N TYR A 311 -12.26 -11.85 19.48
CA TYR A 311 -11.62 -10.79 18.70
C TYR A 311 -11.19 -9.58 19.54
N LEU A 312 -11.07 -9.69 20.87
CA LEU A 312 -10.52 -8.62 21.72
C LEU A 312 -9.04 -8.85 22.09
N GLY A 313 -8.55 -10.07 21.91
CA GLY A 313 -7.20 -10.46 22.30
C GLY A 313 -6.11 -10.08 21.29
N ASP A 314 -4.88 -10.31 21.73
CA ASP A 314 -3.71 -10.36 20.84
C ASP A 314 -3.83 -11.50 19.84
N GLU A 315 -3.39 -11.22 18.63
CA GLU A 315 -3.37 -12.11 17.49
C GLU A 315 -2.10 -11.87 16.67
N TRP A 316 -1.89 -12.61 15.57
CA TRP A 316 -0.74 -12.39 14.71
C TRP A 316 -0.76 -10.95 14.14
N LYS A 317 0.23 -10.15 14.55
CA LYS A 317 0.45 -8.73 14.19
C LYS A 317 -0.57 -7.72 14.72
N ILE A 318 -1.78 -8.17 15.10
CA ILE A 318 -2.78 -7.38 15.81
C ILE A 318 -2.52 -7.50 17.32
N THR A 319 -1.84 -6.53 17.93
CA THR A 319 -1.43 -6.58 19.35
C THR A 319 -2.00 -5.44 20.19
N PRO A 320 -3.30 -5.49 20.59
CA PRO A 320 -3.89 -4.57 21.57
C PRO A 320 -3.23 -4.59 22.95
N SER A 321 -2.38 -5.58 23.28
CA SER A 321 -1.57 -5.56 24.50
C SER A 321 -0.31 -4.68 24.43
N ASP A 322 0.08 -4.21 23.23
CA ASP A 322 1.27 -3.37 23.07
C ASP A 322 1.10 -2.04 23.82
N PRO A 323 2.03 -1.66 24.73
CA PRO A 323 1.88 -0.44 25.53
C PRO A 323 1.75 0.86 24.73
N GLN A 324 2.29 0.93 23.50
CA GLN A 324 2.13 2.09 22.62
C GLN A 324 0.72 2.14 22.02
N VAL A 325 0.20 0.98 21.60
CA VAL A 325 -1.18 0.85 21.11
C VAL A 325 -2.18 1.16 22.22
N GLN A 326 -1.98 0.66 23.43
CA GLN A 326 -2.85 0.95 24.58
C GLN A 326 -2.84 2.44 24.96
N ALA A 327 -1.66 3.05 25.02
CA ALA A 327 -1.54 4.47 25.32
C ALA A 327 -2.23 5.34 24.27
N LEU A 328 -2.01 5.05 22.98
CA LEU A 328 -2.62 5.78 21.88
C LEU A 328 -4.13 5.57 21.80
N SER A 329 -4.61 4.33 21.94
CA SER A 329 -6.04 4.02 21.99
C SER A 329 -6.72 4.81 23.12
N LYS A 330 -6.11 4.86 24.31
CA LYS A 330 -6.64 5.66 25.43
C LYS A 330 -6.57 7.17 25.18
N GLU A 331 -5.56 7.67 24.45
CA GLU A 331 -5.45 9.08 24.05
C GLU A 331 -6.55 9.49 23.06
N ILE A 332 -6.81 8.67 22.04
CA ILE A 332 -7.84 8.89 21.01
C ILE A 332 -9.26 8.80 21.61
N VAL A 333 -9.51 7.74 22.39
CA VAL A 333 -10.86 7.34 22.81
C VAL A 333 -11.28 8.02 24.11
N GLY A 334 -10.34 8.32 25.00
CA GLY A 334 -10.64 8.88 26.31
C GLY A 334 -11.46 7.91 27.17
N ASP A 335 -12.55 8.40 27.77
CA ASP A 335 -13.49 7.63 28.58
C ASP A 335 -14.78 7.26 27.81
N GLU A 336 -14.74 7.29 26.47
CA GLU A 336 -15.86 6.87 25.63
C GLU A 336 -16.22 5.39 25.83
N THR A 337 -17.51 5.09 25.80
CA THR A 337 -18.02 3.70 25.88
C THR A 337 -18.96 3.34 24.74
N ASN A 338 -19.45 4.31 23.96
CA ASN A 338 -20.27 4.06 22.76
C ASN A 338 -19.40 3.47 21.64
N VAL A 339 -19.78 2.30 21.12
CA VAL A 339 -18.94 1.54 20.18
C VAL A 339 -18.75 2.25 18.83
N TYR A 340 -19.81 2.87 18.29
CA TYR A 340 -19.71 3.70 17.08
C TYR A 340 -18.73 4.86 17.26
N GLU A 341 -18.84 5.61 18.37
CA GLU A 341 -17.96 6.75 18.66
C GLU A 341 -16.49 6.34 18.83
N ILE A 342 -16.24 5.17 19.43
CA ILE A 342 -14.89 4.60 19.54
C ILE A 342 -14.31 4.33 18.14
N LEU A 343 -15.07 3.64 17.30
CA LEU A 343 -14.65 3.28 15.94
C LEU A 343 -14.40 4.54 15.09
N LEU A 344 -15.29 5.54 15.17
CA LEU A 344 -15.18 6.78 14.42
C LEU A 344 -13.96 7.62 14.85
N LYS A 345 -13.70 7.75 16.16
CA LYS A 345 -12.53 8.48 16.67
C LYS A 345 -11.22 7.84 16.21
N ILE A 346 -11.13 6.52 16.21
CA ILE A 346 -9.95 5.77 15.74
C ILE A 346 -9.82 5.88 14.21
N TYR A 347 -10.93 5.78 13.47
CA TYR A 347 -10.96 5.95 12.02
C TYR A 347 -10.40 7.32 11.60
N LEU A 348 -10.97 8.41 12.14
CA LEU A 348 -10.56 9.78 11.83
C LEU A 348 -9.11 10.05 12.26
N TRP A 349 -8.66 9.50 13.39
CA TRP A 349 -7.27 9.66 13.80
C TRP A 349 -6.30 9.01 12.81
N LEU A 350 -6.55 7.79 12.35
CA LEU A 350 -5.66 7.12 11.39
C LEU A 350 -5.64 7.84 10.04
N ASP A 351 -6.80 8.27 9.57
CA ASP A 351 -6.97 9.06 8.35
C ASP A 351 -6.15 10.35 8.34
N ASP A 352 -6.18 11.11 9.45
CA ASP A 352 -5.41 12.35 9.59
C ASP A 352 -3.89 12.13 9.79
N ASN A 353 -3.45 10.93 10.20
CA ASN A 353 -2.08 10.70 10.71
C ASN A 353 -1.25 9.66 9.94
N LEU A 354 -1.82 8.88 9.00
CA LEU A 354 -1.08 7.85 8.25
C LEU A 354 -1.02 8.12 6.75
N ASP A 355 0.19 8.04 6.18
CA ASP A 355 0.38 8.02 4.72
C ASP A 355 0.20 6.59 4.16
N TYR A 356 -0.49 6.44 3.02
CA TYR A 356 -0.53 5.15 2.30
C TYR A 356 0.81 4.86 1.61
N ASN A 357 1.45 3.73 1.94
CA ASN A 357 2.76 3.38 1.40
C ASN A 357 3.00 1.86 1.30
N THR A 358 2.87 1.32 0.09
CA THR A 358 3.08 -0.12 -0.18
C THR A 358 4.53 -0.56 -0.08
N GLN A 359 4.80 -1.57 0.74
CA GLN A 359 6.12 -2.21 0.82
C GLN A 359 6.23 -3.45 -0.08
N ARG A 360 7.44 -3.80 -0.51
CA ARG A 360 7.70 -5.06 -1.24
C ARG A 360 7.97 -6.20 -0.25
N SER A 361 6.96 -6.50 0.56
CA SER A 361 6.93 -7.63 1.50
C SER A 361 5.83 -8.61 1.07
N SER A 362 5.94 -9.88 1.46
CA SER A 362 4.85 -10.87 1.34
C SER A 362 4.00 -10.97 2.61
N GLU A 363 4.37 -10.26 3.67
CA GLU A 363 3.57 -10.16 4.89
C GLU A 363 3.50 -8.68 5.36
N PRO A 364 2.42 -8.26 6.03
CA PRO A 364 2.28 -6.92 6.60
C PRO A 364 3.25 -6.62 7.76
N LYS A 365 3.32 -5.36 8.14
CA LYS A 365 3.87 -4.87 9.41
C LYS A 365 3.05 -5.36 10.60
N SER A 366 3.64 -5.31 11.80
CA SER A 366 2.86 -5.27 13.04
C SER A 366 2.31 -3.86 13.26
N CYS A 367 1.20 -3.74 13.99
CA CYS A 367 0.60 -2.43 14.32
C CYS A 367 1.60 -1.44 14.93
N SER A 368 2.52 -1.91 15.79
CA SER A 368 3.59 -1.11 16.38
C SER A 368 4.61 -0.58 15.37
N VAL A 369 4.87 -1.30 14.27
CA VAL A 369 5.74 -0.81 13.19
C VAL A 369 4.97 0.16 12.28
N THR A 370 3.71 -0.12 11.92
CA THR A 370 2.85 0.84 11.20
C THR A 370 2.76 2.18 11.94
N LEU A 371 2.55 2.12 13.25
CA LEU A 371 2.47 3.31 14.11
C LEU A 371 3.80 4.06 14.20
N ALA A 372 4.92 3.35 14.38
CA ALA A 372 6.25 3.99 14.46
C ALA A 372 6.70 4.62 13.11
N ASP A 373 6.28 4.04 11.99
CA ASP A 373 6.57 4.52 10.64
C ASP A 373 5.65 5.69 10.22
N GLY A 374 4.43 5.80 10.78
CA GLY A 374 3.40 6.74 10.34
C GLY A 374 2.88 6.47 8.92
N ASN A 375 3.05 5.24 8.43
CA ASN A 375 2.62 4.83 7.09
C ASN A 375 2.44 3.31 6.98
N GLY A 376 1.65 2.88 6.00
CA GLY A 376 1.44 1.48 5.64
C GLY A 376 0.49 1.34 4.45
N ASP A 377 0.36 0.14 3.90
CA ASP A 377 -0.68 -0.23 2.93
C ASP A 377 -1.96 -0.76 3.63
N CYS A 378 -2.83 -1.45 2.89
CA CYS A 378 -4.20 -1.79 3.31
C CYS A 378 -4.29 -2.65 4.57
N ASP A 379 -3.53 -3.74 4.63
CA ASP A 379 -3.45 -4.66 5.75
C ASP A 379 -2.63 -4.07 6.91
N ASP A 380 -1.52 -3.37 6.62
CA ASP A 380 -0.76 -2.60 7.63
C ASP A 380 -1.65 -1.66 8.47
N GLN A 381 -2.51 -0.88 7.79
CA GLN A 381 -3.38 0.09 8.45
C GLN A 381 -4.60 -0.58 9.11
N SER A 382 -5.18 -1.60 8.48
CA SER A 382 -6.29 -2.38 9.05
C SER A 382 -5.88 -3.18 10.29
N ILE A 383 -4.62 -3.63 10.36
CA ILE A 383 -4.01 -4.26 11.55
C ILE A 383 -3.88 -3.25 12.70
N LEU A 384 -3.47 -2.01 12.40
CA LEU A 384 -3.37 -0.95 13.40
C LEU A 384 -4.76 -0.47 13.87
N PHE A 385 -5.73 -0.29 12.97
CA PHE A 385 -7.12 0.00 13.33
C PHE A 385 -7.71 -1.08 14.24
N ALA A 386 -7.57 -2.36 13.86
CA ALA A 386 -8.00 -3.47 14.70
C ALA A 386 -7.30 -3.44 16.07
N SER A 387 -5.99 -3.22 16.13
CA SER A 387 -5.25 -3.18 17.40
C SER A 387 -5.71 -2.05 18.33
N LEU A 388 -5.96 -0.85 17.79
CA LEU A 388 -6.45 0.30 18.56
C LEU A 388 -7.90 0.09 19.05
N ALA A 389 -8.77 -0.45 18.20
CA ALA A 389 -10.16 -0.72 18.54
C ALA A 389 -10.30 -1.86 19.57
N ARG A 390 -9.54 -2.94 19.41
CA ARG A 390 -9.44 -4.04 20.39
C ARG A 390 -8.91 -3.54 21.73
N ALA A 391 -7.91 -2.65 21.74
CA ALA A 391 -7.38 -2.03 22.96
C ALA A 391 -8.42 -1.12 23.67
N ALA A 392 -9.37 -0.56 22.92
CA ALA A 392 -10.53 0.16 23.47
C ALA A 392 -11.71 -0.76 23.88
N GLY A 393 -11.59 -2.09 23.67
CA GLY A 393 -12.63 -3.07 24.01
C GLY A 393 -13.64 -3.35 22.90
N VAL A 394 -13.43 -2.89 21.67
CA VAL A 394 -14.32 -3.15 20.52
C VAL A 394 -13.81 -4.35 19.70
N PRO A 395 -14.64 -5.39 19.46
CA PRO A 395 -14.25 -6.51 18.60
C PRO A 395 -14.12 -6.06 17.14
N VAL A 396 -12.91 -6.22 16.58
CA VAL A 396 -12.58 -5.91 15.19
C VAL A 396 -11.67 -6.99 14.63
N TRP A 397 -11.91 -7.45 13.41
CA TRP A 397 -11.12 -8.51 12.78
C TRP A 397 -10.87 -8.22 11.31
N LEU A 398 -9.90 -8.90 10.72
CA LEU A 398 -9.52 -8.68 9.32
C LEU A 398 -10.49 -9.36 8.35
N ASN A 399 -10.57 -8.76 7.17
CA ASN A 399 -11.26 -9.32 6.03
C ASN A 399 -10.36 -9.05 4.82
N LEU A 400 -9.92 -10.12 4.17
CA LEU A 400 -8.82 -10.12 3.22
C LEU A 400 -9.32 -10.66 1.89
N GLY A 401 -8.80 -10.14 0.79
CA GLY A 401 -9.12 -10.61 -0.55
C GLY A 401 -8.63 -9.65 -1.60
N ILE A 402 -9.52 -9.19 -2.47
CA ILE A 402 -9.18 -8.32 -3.59
C ILE A 402 -10.19 -7.18 -3.77
N ILE A 403 -9.69 -6.05 -4.27
CA ILE A 403 -10.49 -4.88 -4.64
C ILE A 403 -10.28 -4.53 -6.11
N TYR A 404 -11.35 -4.11 -6.79
CA TYR A 404 -11.27 -3.53 -8.14
C TYR A 404 -11.14 -2.01 -8.10
N ASP A 405 -10.07 -1.49 -8.71
CA ASP A 405 -9.87 -0.07 -9.00
C ASP A 405 -10.45 0.24 -10.40
N PRO A 406 -11.63 0.90 -10.50
CA PRO A 406 -12.25 1.24 -11.78
C PRO A 406 -11.53 2.36 -12.55
N VAL A 407 -10.64 3.11 -11.90
CA VAL A 407 -9.86 4.20 -12.54
C VAL A 407 -8.64 3.61 -13.25
N ARG A 408 -7.99 2.62 -12.63
CA ARG A 408 -6.84 1.89 -13.20
C ARG A 408 -7.23 0.66 -14.02
N ASN A 409 -8.49 0.22 -13.93
CA ASN A 409 -8.99 -1.03 -14.50
C ASN A 409 -8.12 -2.23 -14.05
N TYR A 410 -7.94 -2.35 -12.73
CA TYR A 410 -7.00 -3.27 -12.10
C TYR A 410 -7.61 -3.89 -10.85
N TRP A 411 -7.29 -5.16 -10.57
CA TRP A 411 -7.59 -5.83 -9.32
C TRP A 411 -6.30 -6.07 -8.54
N GLY A 412 -6.26 -5.65 -7.29
CA GLY A 412 -5.15 -5.91 -6.37
C GLY A 412 -5.61 -6.71 -5.16
N GLY A 413 -4.66 -7.38 -4.49
CA GLY A 413 -4.85 -7.86 -3.12
C GLY A 413 -5.18 -6.68 -2.20
N HIS A 414 -6.09 -6.90 -1.26
CA HIS A 414 -6.61 -5.85 -0.37
C HIS A 414 -7.01 -6.42 0.98
N GLY A 415 -6.87 -5.60 2.03
CA GLY A 415 -7.27 -5.93 3.40
C GLY A 415 -7.99 -4.76 4.04
N TRP A 416 -9.11 -5.08 4.71
CA TRP A 416 -9.96 -4.13 5.44
C TRP A 416 -10.46 -4.79 6.72
N ASN A 417 -11.33 -4.10 7.48
CA ASN A 417 -11.85 -4.59 8.74
C ASN A 417 -13.35 -4.93 8.69
N ASN A 418 -13.72 -5.99 9.40
CA ASN A 418 -15.07 -6.17 9.92
C ASN A 418 -15.10 -5.65 11.36
N VAL A 419 -16.13 -4.88 11.72
CA VAL A 419 -16.31 -4.28 13.05
C VAL A 419 -17.63 -4.75 13.68
N TYR A 420 -17.59 -5.10 14.96
CA TYR A 420 -18.80 -5.41 15.73
C TYR A 420 -19.37 -4.12 16.35
N ILE A 421 -20.67 -3.87 16.14
CA ILE A 421 -21.39 -2.76 16.78
C ILE A 421 -22.65 -3.34 17.44
N PRO A 422 -22.75 -3.35 18.79
CA PRO A 422 -24.01 -3.67 19.47
C PRO A 422 -25.02 -2.54 19.24
N LEU A 423 -26.31 -2.84 19.26
CA LEU A 423 -27.38 -1.86 19.02
C LEU A 423 -28.27 -1.72 20.26
N LYS A 424 -28.82 -0.51 20.50
CA LYS A 424 -29.67 -0.22 21.67
C LYS A 424 -31.00 -1.00 21.69
N ASP A 425 -31.40 -1.61 20.58
CA ASP A 425 -32.56 -2.52 20.51
C ASP A 425 -32.27 -3.96 20.98
N GLY A 426 -31.01 -4.26 21.33
CA GLY A 426 -30.53 -5.58 21.72
C GLY A 426 -30.01 -6.43 20.56
N GLY A 427 -30.01 -5.90 19.34
CA GLY A 427 -29.33 -6.47 18.18
C GLY A 427 -27.85 -6.14 18.11
N HIS A 428 -27.22 -6.50 16.99
CA HIS A 428 -25.88 -6.07 16.62
C HIS A 428 -25.72 -6.01 15.10
N ALA A 429 -24.75 -5.25 14.63
CA ALA A 429 -24.30 -5.22 13.25
C ALA A 429 -22.85 -5.66 13.15
N ILE A 430 -22.53 -6.41 12.08
CA ILE A 430 -21.16 -6.58 11.61
C ILE A 430 -21.01 -5.68 10.38
N ALA A 431 -20.24 -4.61 10.52
CA ALA A 431 -20.06 -3.60 9.49
C ALA A 431 -18.65 -3.64 8.88
N THR A 432 -18.47 -3.02 7.71
CA THR A 432 -17.16 -2.85 7.07
C THR A 432 -16.56 -1.50 7.46
N VAL A 433 -15.27 -1.48 7.77
CA VAL A 433 -14.44 -0.27 7.77
C VAL A 433 -13.20 -0.53 6.90
N ASP A 434 -12.96 0.35 5.94
CA ASP A 434 -11.75 0.38 5.11
C ASP A 434 -11.12 1.77 5.22
N ILE A 435 -9.99 1.82 5.94
CA ILE A 435 -9.26 3.07 6.20
C ILE A 435 -8.72 3.67 4.90
N VAL A 436 -8.12 2.83 4.05
CA VAL A 436 -7.30 3.29 2.92
C VAL A 436 -8.10 3.68 1.68
N ASN A 437 -9.39 3.31 1.66
CA ASN A 437 -10.36 3.69 0.63
C ASN A 437 -11.38 4.73 1.09
N ASP A 438 -11.15 5.39 2.23
CA ASP A 438 -12.06 6.38 2.84
C ASP A 438 -13.46 5.83 3.20
N GLN A 439 -13.62 4.53 3.54
CA GLN A 439 -14.94 3.92 3.76
C GLN A 439 -15.19 3.57 5.23
N PHE A 440 -15.92 4.42 5.94
CA PHE A 440 -16.45 4.14 7.28
C PHE A 440 -17.92 3.68 7.20
N LEU A 441 -18.22 2.51 7.76
CA LEU A 441 -19.55 1.84 7.76
C LEU A 441 -20.21 1.76 6.38
N PHE A 442 -19.37 1.61 5.37
CA PHE A 442 -19.72 1.50 3.96
C PHE A 442 -18.84 0.45 3.30
N ARG A 443 -19.38 -0.20 2.28
CA ARG A 443 -18.67 -1.13 1.41
C ARG A 443 -19.20 -0.97 0.00
N ASP A 444 -18.32 -0.68 -0.94
CA ASP A 444 -18.67 -0.65 -2.38
C ASP A 444 -18.79 -2.08 -2.99
N PRO A 445 -19.24 -2.24 -4.24
CA PRO A 445 -19.43 -3.54 -4.88
C PRO A 445 -18.18 -4.00 -5.63
N TYR A 446 -17.00 -3.53 -5.24
CA TYR A 446 -15.71 -3.87 -5.84
C TYR A 446 -14.82 -4.73 -4.91
N HIS A 447 -15.23 -4.93 -3.65
CA HIS A 447 -14.51 -5.75 -2.67
C HIS A 447 -14.96 -7.23 -2.69
N VAL A 448 -14.09 -8.13 -3.14
CA VAL A 448 -14.23 -9.58 -2.95
C VAL A 448 -13.42 -10.02 -1.73
N SER A 449 -14.10 -10.40 -0.66
CA SER A 449 -13.55 -11.20 0.43
C SER A 449 -13.10 -12.58 -0.07
N ASP A 450 -11.82 -12.91 0.07
CA ASP A 450 -11.29 -14.27 -0.07
C ASP A 450 -11.21 -14.97 1.29
N TYR A 451 -11.00 -14.26 2.40
CA TYR A 451 -10.87 -14.81 3.75
C TYR A 451 -11.42 -13.85 4.80
N ILE A 452 -12.08 -14.38 5.82
CA ILE A 452 -12.53 -13.63 6.99
C ILE A 452 -11.84 -14.21 8.21
N ASP A 453 -11.13 -13.36 8.95
CA ASP A 453 -10.46 -13.67 10.20
C ASP A 453 -11.47 -14.28 11.21
N ASN A 454 -11.07 -15.40 11.82
CA ASN A 454 -11.86 -16.17 12.77
C ASN A 454 -11.38 -16.02 14.23
N GLY A 455 -10.35 -15.20 14.48
CA GLY A 455 -9.74 -14.93 15.79
C GLY A 455 -8.63 -15.90 16.17
N ASP A 456 -8.16 -16.75 15.26
CA ASP A 456 -6.98 -17.61 15.43
C ASP A 456 -5.80 -17.07 14.62
N GLY A 457 -4.81 -16.50 15.31
CA GLY A 457 -3.65 -15.88 14.68
C GLY A 457 -2.77 -16.82 13.87
N GLN A 458 -2.89 -18.15 14.02
CA GLN A 458 -2.22 -19.08 13.11
C GLN A 458 -3.02 -19.22 11.81
N ASP A 459 -4.35 -19.28 11.88
CA ASP A 459 -5.21 -19.33 10.69
C ASP A 459 -5.09 -18.04 9.86
N LEU A 460 -5.09 -16.87 10.52
CA LEU A 460 -4.87 -15.57 9.88
C LEU A 460 -3.49 -15.49 9.21
N ARG A 461 -2.45 -16.03 9.86
CA ARG A 461 -1.09 -16.08 9.29
C ARG A 461 -1.00 -17.03 8.10
N ASP A 462 -1.70 -18.16 8.14
CA ASP A 462 -1.68 -19.17 7.08
C ASP A 462 -2.30 -18.63 5.77
N TYR A 463 -3.24 -17.68 5.83
CA TYR A 463 -3.76 -16.99 4.64
C TYR A 463 -2.65 -16.31 3.81
N TYR A 464 -1.67 -15.68 4.47
CA TYR A 464 -0.51 -15.06 3.79
C TYR A 464 0.49 -16.09 3.23
N THR A 465 0.23 -17.39 3.41
CA THR A 465 1.03 -18.51 2.91
C THR A 465 0.20 -19.41 1.97
N SER A 466 -0.39 -18.81 0.94
CA SER A 466 -1.24 -19.50 -0.06
C SER A 466 -0.53 -20.61 -0.85
N TRP A 467 0.79 -20.73 -0.77
CA TRP A 467 1.54 -21.83 -1.38
C TRP A 467 2.75 -22.26 -0.56
N SER A 468 3.13 -23.52 -0.72
CA SER A 468 4.35 -24.10 -0.14
C SER A 468 4.97 -25.11 -1.10
N TYR A 469 6.23 -25.47 -0.87
CA TYR A 469 6.94 -26.43 -1.70
C TYR A 469 7.97 -27.24 -0.91
N ARG A 470 8.31 -28.41 -1.47
CA ARG A 470 9.35 -29.31 -0.99
C ARG A 470 10.31 -29.61 -2.13
N TYR A 471 11.58 -29.84 -1.80
CA TYR A 471 12.60 -30.22 -2.76
C TYR A 471 13.57 -31.23 -2.14
N SER A 472 14.03 -32.19 -2.93
CA SER A 472 15.17 -33.02 -2.54
C SER A 472 16.46 -32.20 -2.65
N SER A 473 17.43 -32.45 -1.78
CA SER A 473 18.74 -31.79 -1.82
C SER A 473 19.38 -31.90 -3.20
N SER A 474 19.66 -30.74 -3.80
CA SER A 474 20.24 -30.62 -5.15
C SER A 474 21.71 -30.22 -5.06
N PRO A 475 22.60 -30.74 -5.92
CA PRO A 475 23.98 -30.27 -6.04
C PRO A 475 24.10 -28.76 -6.31
N ASN A 476 23.05 -28.16 -6.90
CA ASN A 476 22.99 -26.75 -7.28
C ASN A 476 22.42 -25.85 -6.16
N GLY A 477 22.18 -26.38 -4.96
CA GLY A 477 21.59 -25.64 -3.84
C GLY A 477 20.06 -25.62 -3.84
N ALA A 478 19.47 -24.71 -3.05
CA ALA A 478 18.02 -24.55 -2.97
C ALA A 478 17.43 -24.00 -4.29
N PRO A 479 16.25 -24.48 -4.73
CA PRO A 479 15.59 -23.96 -5.93
C PRO A 479 15.32 -22.46 -5.78
N GLN A 480 15.40 -21.73 -6.89
CA GLN A 480 14.82 -20.39 -6.99
C GLN A 480 13.37 -20.57 -7.41
N VAL A 481 12.45 -20.21 -6.53
CA VAL A 481 11.00 -20.33 -6.71
C VAL A 481 10.37 -18.95 -6.63
N SER A 482 9.41 -18.67 -7.50
CA SER A 482 8.66 -17.42 -7.53
C SER A 482 7.20 -17.70 -7.86
N SER A 483 6.28 -17.07 -7.14
CA SER A 483 4.86 -16.98 -7.48
C SER A 483 4.55 -15.67 -8.19
N ASP A 484 3.59 -15.69 -9.09
CA ASP A 484 2.93 -14.52 -9.67
C ASP A 484 1.41 -14.75 -9.66
N GLU A 485 0.64 -13.69 -9.44
CA GLU A 485 -0.81 -13.74 -9.35
C GLU A 485 -1.43 -12.61 -10.17
N VAL A 486 -2.22 -12.98 -11.17
CA VAL A 486 -2.78 -12.05 -12.16
C VAL A 486 -4.28 -12.14 -12.19
N TYR A 487 -4.92 -11.00 -12.01
CA TYR A 487 -6.38 -10.83 -12.05
C TYR A 487 -6.79 -10.12 -13.35
N THR A 488 -7.67 -10.75 -14.13
CA THR A 488 -8.13 -10.27 -15.44
C THR A 488 -9.65 -10.18 -15.48
N ILE A 489 -10.18 -9.01 -15.83
CA ILE A 489 -11.61 -8.81 -16.05
C ILE A 489 -11.96 -9.33 -17.43
N LEU A 490 -12.85 -10.32 -17.48
CA LEU A 490 -13.42 -10.82 -18.73
C LEU A 490 -14.71 -10.08 -19.09
N ASP A 491 -15.48 -9.67 -18.08
CA ASP A 491 -16.68 -8.85 -18.20
C ASP A 491 -16.95 -8.10 -16.89
N ILE A 492 -17.51 -6.89 -16.97
CA ILE A 492 -18.03 -6.15 -15.80
C ILE A 492 -19.21 -5.27 -16.21
N LYS A 493 -20.28 -5.33 -15.41
CA LYS A 493 -21.51 -4.56 -15.58
C LYS A 493 -21.97 -3.99 -14.24
N THR A 494 -22.04 -2.68 -14.16
CA THR A 494 -22.55 -1.97 -12.99
C THR A 494 -24.03 -1.62 -13.15
N THR A 495 -24.77 -1.53 -12.03
CA THR A 495 -26.19 -1.17 -12.01
C THR A 495 -26.46 -0.22 -10.84
N GLY A 496 -27.32 0.78 -11.06
CA GLY A 496 -27.71 1.75 -10.04
C GLY A 496 -26.63 2.77 -9.70
N SER A 497 -26.89 3.62 -8.71
CA SER A 497 -25.89 4.52 -8.13
C SER A 497 -26.25 4.89 -6.70
N ILE A 498 -25.34 4.60 -5.77
CA ILE A 498 -25.36 5.09 -4.40
C ILE A 498 -24.38 6.27 -4.27
N VAL A 499 -24.73 7.21 -3.40
CA VAL A 499 -23.86 8.33 -3.02
C VAL A 499 -23.29 8.00 -1.65
N TYR A 500 -21.96 8.03 -1.53
CA TYR A 500 -21.28 7.90 -0.26
C TYR A 500 -20.62 9.23 0.12
N THR A 501 -20.73 9.58 1.39
CA THR A 501 -20.11 10.77 1.98
C THR A 501 -19.31 10.29 3.17
N LYS A 502 -18.00 10.54 3.17
CA LYS A 502 -17.12 10.30 4.32
C LYS A 502 -17.62 11.12 5.53
N PRO A 503 -17.64 10.55 6.75
CA PRO A 503 -18.05 11.26 7.97
C PRO A 503 -17.15 12.46 8.30
#